data_AF-A0A8I1JIH1-F1
#
_entry.id   AF-A0A8I1JIH1-F1
#
_cell.length_a   1.000
_cell.length_b   1.000
_cell.length_c   1.000
_cell.angle_alpha   90.00
_cell.angle_beta   90.00
_cell.angle_gamma   90.00
#
_symmetry.space_group_name_H-M   'P 1'
#
loop_
_entity.id
_entity.type
_entity.pdbx_description
1 polymer ?
#
loop_
_entity_poly.entity_id
_entity_poly.type
_entity_poly.pdbx_seq_one_letter_code
_entity_poly.pdbx_strand_id
1 'polypeptide(L)'
;MAKQPAAEEGTTPEEILLMSIGHEIINFRRGFPKSSLKHTFILSQYGSSMFGVKPQGEKVYLGIPKRFYERIKSAKWLYAAKVTGQPGLFLVMQMGIGSAKHAVGLRIFLRSKRLDALDEQIKSLRVVPMDRAGITRESDLLQGFNLKFVELERFRWEDDDENHFD
;
A
#
# COMPACT_ATOMS: atom_id res chain seq x y z
N MET A 1 14.64 -17.19 28.85
CA MET A 1 14.33 -15.89 28.22
C MET A 1 14.66 -15.99 26.74
N ALA A 2 13.65 -15.97 25.87
CA ALA A 2 13.87 -15.98 24.43
C ALA A 2 14.48 -14.65 23.99
N LYS A 3 15.66 -14.68 23.36
CA LYS A 3 16.27 -13.52 22.72
C LYS A 3 15.31 -12.97 21.67
N GLN A 4 14.79 -11.76 21.88
CA GLN A 4 14.23 -10.97 20.78
C GLN A 4 15.34 -10.79 19.75
N PRO A 5 15.08 -11.07 18.44
CA PRO A 5 16.06 -10.70 17.43
C PRO A 5 16.24 -9.19 17.45
N ALA A 6 17.49 -8.74 17.51
CA ALA A 6 17.85 -7.34 17.38
C ALA A 6 17.18 -6.78 16.12
N ALA A 7 16.47 -5.65 16.26
CA ALA A 7 16.05 -4.90 15.10
C ALA A 7 17.33 -4.53 14.33
N GLU A 8 17.47 -5.03 13.10
CA GLU A 8 18.56 -4.61 12.22
C GLU A 8 18.53 -3.07 12.16
N GLU A 9 19.63 -2.44 12.59
CA GLU A 9 19.78 -0.99 12.58
C GLU A 9 19.46 -0.46 11.17
N GLY A 10 18.45 0.40 11.08
CA GLY A 10 18.09 1.09 9.83
C GLY A 10 16.93 0.52 9.03
N THR A 11 16.14 -0.42 9.57
CA THR A 11 14.94 -0.94 8.90
C THR A 11 13.66 -0.22 9.36
N THR A 12 13.05 0.62 8.50
CA THR A 12 11.81 1.36 8.82
C THR A 12 10.57 0.43 8.81
N PRO A 13 9.44 0.79 9.46
CA PRO A 13 8.21 0.00 9.39
C PRO A 13 7.75 -0.31 7.95
N GLU A 14 7.98 0.61 7.01
CA GLU A 14 7.69 0.45 5.58
C GLU A 14 8.59 -0.59 4.92
N GLU A 15 9.89 -0.58 5.22
CA GLU A 15 10.83 -1.60 4.74
C GLU A 15 10.47 -2.98 5.29
N ILE A 16 10.13 -3.05 6.57
CA ILE A 16 9.66 -4.29 7.21
C ILE A 16 8.36 -4.78 6.53
N LEU A 17 7.43 -3.87 6.24
CA LEU A 17 6.19 -4.20 5.54
C LEU A 17 6.51 -4.78 4.15
N LEU A 18 7.32 -4.09 3.36
CA LEU A 18 7.71 -4.52 2.01
C LEU A 18 8.41 -5.87 2.02
N MET A 19 9.34 -6.11 2.95
CA MET A 19 9.97 -7.42 3.10
C MET A 19 8.96 -8.51 3.49
N SER A 20 7.99 -8.19 4.36
CA SER A 20 6.99 -9.17 4.80
C SER A 20 6.04 -9.62 3.69
N ILE A 21 5.75 -8.74 2.73
CA ILE A 21 4.92 -9.03 1.55
C ILE A 21 5.76 -9.25 0.29
N GLY A 22 7.10 -9.27 0.40
CA GLY A 22 8.01 -9.24 -0.75
C GLY A 22 7.88 -10.45 -1.67
N HIS A 23 7.50 -11.61 -1.12
CA HIS A 23 7.17 -12.81 -1.91
C HIS A 23 5.97 -12.62 -2.85
N GLU A 24 5.12 -11.62 -2.57
CA GLU A 24 3.97 -11.24 -3.39
C GLU A 24 4.26 -10.05 -4.31
N ILE A 25 5.41 -9.38 -4.19
CA ILE A 25 5.72 -8.23 -5.05
C ILE A 25 6.47 -8.73 -6.30
N ILE A 26 5.86 -8.56 -7.47
CA ILE A 26 6.38 -9.06 -8.75
C ILE A 26 7.77 -8.48 -9.07
N ASN A 27 7.98 -7.20 -8.75
CA ASN A 27 9.22 -6.48 -9.01
C ASN A 27 10.18 -6.46 -7.79
N PHE A 28 9.98 -7.34 -6.80
CA PHE A 28 10.84 -7.45 -5.62
C PHE A 28 11.68 -8.74 -5.70
N ARG A 29 12.89 -8.65 -6.26
CA ARG A 29 13.85 -9.78 -6.26
C ARG A 29 14.63 -9.83 -4.95
N ARG A 30 15.04 -11.04 -4.51
CA ARG A 30 15.98 -11.23 -3.38
C ARG A 30 17.29 -10.49 -3.68
N GLY A 31 17.71 -9.57 -2.80
CA GLY A 31 18.88 -8.71 -2.99
C GLY A 31 18.56 -7.27 -3.44
N PHE A 32 17.38 -6.76 -3.09
CA PHE A 32 16.88 -5.44 -3.49
C PHE A 32 17.93 -4.32 -3.25
N PRO A 33 18.43 -3.65 -4.30
CA PRO A 33 19.34 -2.53 -4.11
C PRO A 33 18.54 -1.39 -3.47
N LYS A 34 18.93 -0.97 -2.26
CA LYS A 34 18.35 0.22 -1.59
C LYS A 34 18.42 1.48 -2.45
N SER A 35 19.31 1.49 -3.45
CA SER A 35 19.55 2.56 -4.42
C SER A 35 18.69 2.49 -5.70
N SER A 36 17.99 1.39 -5.98
CA SER A 36 17.19 1.19 -7.20
C SER A 36 15.69 1.18 -6.90
N LEU A 37 15.23 2.12 -6.07
CA LEU A 37 13.82 2.29 -5.76
C LEU A 37 13.08 2.85 -6.98
N LYS A 38 12.81 1.98 -7.97
CA LYS A 38 11.72 2.23 -8.92
C LYS A 38 10.46 2.37 -8.09
N HIS A 39 9.94 3.58 -8.01
CA HIS A 39 9.09 4.10 -6.94
C HIS A 39 7.69 3.48 -6.81
N THR A 40 7.41 2.35 -7.47
CA THR A 40 6.15 1.62 -7.41
C THR A 40 6.39 0.10 -7.30
N PHE A 41 6.01 -0.50 -6.18
CA PHE A 41 5.98 -1.94 -5.94
C PHE A 41 4.66 -2.54 -6.42
N ILE A 42 4.71 -3.62 -7.21
CA ILE A 42 3.53 -4.20 -7.85
C ILE A 42 3.21 -5.55 -7.20
N LEU A 43 2.05 -5.67 -6.57
CA LEU A 43 1.59 -6.96 -6.04
C LEU A 43 1.22 -7.93 -7.17
N SER A 44 1.50 -9.20 -6.94
CA SER A 44 1.04 -10.33 -7.75
C SER A 44 -0.49 -10.39 -7.76
N GLN A 45 -1.06 -11.15 -8.69
CA GLN A 45 -2.51 -11.38 -8.69
C GLN A 45 -2.98 -12.04 -7.39
N TYR A 46 -2.20 -12.99 -6.87
CA TYR A 46 -2.50 -13.67 -5.61
C TYR A 46 -2.36 -12.70 -4.43
N GLY A 47 -1.26 -11.94 -4.39
CA GLY A 47 -1.01 -10.86 -3.44
C GLY A 47 -2.17 -9.88 -3.35
N SER A 48 -2.61 -9.39 -4.51
CA SER A 48 -3.71 -8.43 -4.63
C SER A 48 -5.07 -9.02 -4.23
N SER A 49 -5.30 -10.31 -4.49
CA SER A 49 -6.55 -11.00 -4.13
C SER A 49 -6.82 -11.06 -2.62
N MET A 50 -5.78 -10.88 -1.82
CA MET A 50 -5.88 -10.84 -0.37
C MET A 50 -6.47 -9.53 0.16
N PHE A 51 -6.56 -8.49 -0.66
CA PHE A 51 -7.09 -7.18 -0.28
C PHE A 51 -8.54 -7.04 -0.73
N GLY A 52 -9.37 -6.47 0.14
CA GLY A 52 -10.78 -6.22 -0.14
C GLY A 52 -11.06 -4.73 -0.27
N VAL A 53 -11.92 -4.34 -1.21
CA VAL A 53 -12.55 -3.01 -1.21
C VAL A 53 -14.05 -3.18 -1.18
N LYS A 54 -14.68 -2.54 -0.20
CA LYS A 54 -16.14 -2.60 0.01
C LYS A 54 -16.68 -1.19 0.34
N PRO A 55 -17.51 -0.61 -0.53
CA PRO A 55 -18.31 0.56 -0.16
C PRO A 55 -19.43 0.14 0.80
N GLN A 56 -19.70 0.97 1.81
CA GLN A 56 -20.81 0.82 2.75
C GLN A 56 -21.28 2.21 3.19
N GLY A 57 -22.41 2.65 2.65
CA GLY A 57 -22.88 4.03 2.77
C GLY A 57 -21.88 4.99 2.09
N GLU A 58 -21.58 6.10 2.75
CA GLU A 58 -20.61 7.11 2.31
C GLU A 58 -19.15 6.73 2.59
N LYS A 59 -18.91 5.53 3.15
CA LYS A 59 -17.57 5.08 3.54
C LYS A 59 -17.11 3.96 2.62
N VAL A 60 -15.82 3.97 2.31
CA VAL A 60 -15.16 2.85 1.64
C VAL A 60 -14.17 2.20 2.58
N TYR A 61 -14.27 0.89 2.69
CA TYR A 61 -13.37 0.08 3.49
C TYR A 61 -12.33 -0.60 2.61
N LEU A 62 -11.05 -0.45 2.98
CA LEU A 62 -9.95 -1.23 2.46
C LEU A 62 -9.61 -2.33 3.47
N GLY A 63 -10.04 -3.55 3.18
CA GLY A 63 -9.80 -4.73 3.99
C GLY A 63 -8.40 -5.28 3.77
N ILE A 64 -7.64 -5.43 4.86
CA ILE A 64 -6.28 -5.96 4.90
C ILE A 64 -6.27 -7.29 5.66
N PRO A 65 -5.59 -8.33 5.18
CA PRO A 65 -5.44 -9.57 5.95
C PRO A 65 -4.87 -9.30 7.34
N LYS A 66 -5.51 -9.82 8.39
CA LYS A 66 -5.09 -9.63 9.80
C LYS A 66 -3.59 -9.85 10.04
N ARG A 67 -2.99 -10.84 9.35
CA ARG A 67 -1.55 -11.15 9.46
C ARG A 67 -0.62 -10.00 9.05
N PHE A 68 -1.08 -9.08 8.20
CA PHE A 68 -0.32 -7.91 7.74
C PHE A 68 -0.81 -6.61 8.36
N TYR A 69 -1.96 -6.62 9.04
CA TYR A 69 -2.65 -5.41 9.46
C TYR A 69 -1.79 -4.53 10.39
N GLU A 70 -1.17 -5.10 11.42
CA GLU A 70 -0.32 -4.33 12.33
C GLU A 70 0.88 -3.69 11.61
N ARG A 71 1.47 -4.41 10.64
CA ARG A 71 2.58 -3.88 9.83
C ARG A 71 2.13 -2.75 8.91
N ILE A 72 0.95 -2.90 8.29
CA ILE A 72 0.34 -1.84 7.50
C ILE A 72 0.02 -0.64 8.38
N LYS A 73 -0.56 -0.85 9.55
CA LYS A 73 -0.90 0.24 10.49
C LYS A 73 0.32 1.00 10.99
N SER A 74 1.46 0.32 11.17
CA SER A 74 2.72 0.95 11.59
C SER A 74 3.42 1.77 10.51
N ALA A 75 3.07 1.59 9.23
CA ALA A 75 3.68 2.31 8.13
C ALA A 75 3.16 3.75 8.02
N LYS A 76 4.04 4.66 7.60
CA LYS A 76 3.76 6.06 7.35
C LYS A 76 3.14 6.24 5.98
N TRP A 77 1.82 6.09 5.92
CA TRP A 77 1.03 6.35 4.72
C TRP A 77 0.88 7.84 4.45
N LEU A 78 0.98 8.22 3.18
CA LEU A 78 0.71 9.57 2.68
C LEU A 78 -0.73 9.67 2.17
N TYR A 79 -1.13 8.76 1.28
CA TYR A 79 -2.46 8.70 0.68
C TYR A 79 -2.67 7.37 -0.07
N ALA A 80 -3.90 7.08 -0.44
CA ALA A 80 -4.25 6.10 -1.47
C ALA A 80 -4.63 6.84 -2.75
N ALA A 81 -4.25 6.30 -3.90
CA ALA A 81 -4.53 6.90 -5.19
C ALA A 81 -5.16 5.90 -6.16
N LYS A 82 -6.11 6.40 -6.95
CA LYS A 82 -6.50 5.82 -8.24
C LYS A 82 -5.82 6.64 -9.32
N VAL A 83 -5.14 5.96 -10.23
CA VAL A 83 -4.43 6.62 -11.33
C VAL A 83 -5.19 6.38 -12.63
N THR A 84 -5.56 7.45 -13.33
CA THR A 84 -6.31 7.38 -14.58
C THR A 84 -5.59 6.49 -15.60
N GLY A 85 -6.32 5.57 -16.21
CA GLY A 85 -5.77 4.62 -17.19
C GLY A 85 -4.92 3.48 -16.60
N GLN A 86 -4.61 3.49 -15.29
CA GLN A 86 -3.87 2.41 -14.65
C GLN A 86 -4.77 1.54 -13.76
N PRO A 87 -4.92 0.24 -14.03
CA PRO A 87 -5.73 -0.63 -13.19
C PRO A 87 -5.09 -0.84 -11.82
N GLY A 88 -5.85 -0.62 -10.75
CA GLY A 88 -5.42 -0.89 -9.37
C GLY A 88 -5.64 0.29 -8.43
N LEU A 89 -5.45 0.02 -7.14
CA LEU A 89 -5.34 1.02 -6.10
C LEU A 89 -3.87 1.13 -5.68
N PHE A 90 -3.35 2.34 -5.60
CA PHE A 90 -1.99 2.62 -5.17
C PHE A 90 -2.01 3.10 -3.72
N LEU A 91 -1.33 2.41 -2.84
CA LEU A 91 -1.11 2.88 -1.48
C LEU A 91 0.27 3.55 -1.42
N VAL A 92 0.29 4.85 -1.15
CA VAL A 92 1.53 5.64 -1.15
C VAL A 92 2.01 5.81 0.28
N MET A 93 3.25 5.39 0.54
CA MET A 93 3.93 5.53 1.83
C MET A 93 5.23 6.29 1.68
N GLN A 94 5.73 6.80 2.80
CA GLN A 94 6.99 7.52 2.85
C GLN A 94 8.09 6.60 3.37
N MET A 95 9.12 6.37 2.57
CA MET A 95 10.32 5.61 2.94
C MET A 95 11.48 6.55 3.27
N GLY A 96 12.51 6.01 3.94
CA GLY A 96 13.73 6.73 4.28
C GLY A 96 13.66 7.55 5.57
N ILE A 97 14.83 7.99 6.04
CA ILE A 97 15.02 8.69 7.31
C ILE A 97 15.64 10.07 7.04
N GLY A 98 15.32 11.07 7.86
CA GLY A 98 15.95 12.40 7.77
C GLY A 98 15.68 13.10 6.44
N SER A 99 16.74 13.52 5.76
CA SER A 99 16.71 14.19 4.44
C SER A 99 16.50 13.24 3.26
N ALA A 100 16.67 11.92 3.43
CA ALA A 100 16.51 10.91 2.38
C ALA A 100 15.06 10.40 2.25
N LYS A 101 14.09 11.14 2.80
CA LYS A 101 12.67 10.76 2.77
C LYS A 101 12.12 10.90 1.35
N HIS A 102 11.46 9.86 0.85
CA HIS A 102 10.85 9.86 -0.48
C HIS A 102 9.58 9.02 -0.49
N ALA A 103 8.71 9.27 -1.46
CA ALA A 103 7.46 8.53 -1.62
C ALA A 103 7.67 7.25 -2.43
N VAL A 104 6.93 6.22 -2.08
CA VAL A 104 6.81 4.98 -2.86
C VAL A 104 5.34 4.53 -2.91
N GLY A 105 4.94 3.93 -4.02
CA GLY A 105 3.63 3.32 -4.21
C GLY A 105 3.66 1.81 -4.03
N LEU A 106 2.63 1.24 -3.42
CA LEU A 106 2.29 -0.18 -3.49
C LEU A 106 1.01 -0.33 -4.32
N ARG A 107 1.13 -0.89 -5.52
CA ARG A 107 0.01 -1.12 -6.43
C ARG A 107 -0.66 -2.45 -6.11
N ILE A 108 -1.96 -2.37 -5.84
CA ILE A 108 -2.84 -3.49 -5.54
C ILE A 108 -3.85 -3.62 -6.68
N PHE A 109 -3.85 -4.76 -7.37
CA PHE A 109 -4.84 -5.01 -8.43
C PHE A 109 -6.19 -5.37 -7.82
N LEU A 110 -7.15 -4.46 -7.97
CA LEU A 110 -8.54 -4.71 -7.62
C LEU A 110 -9.36 -4.86 -8.90
N ARG A 111 -10.44 -5.64 -8.86
CA ARG A 111 -11.35 -5.78 -10.01
C ARG A 111 -11.85 -4.41 -10.42
N SER A 112 -11.77 -4.06 -11.70
CA SER A 112 -12.07 -2.70 -12.21
C SER A 112 -13.42 -2.17 -11.72
N LYS A 113 -14.48 -2.99 -11.76
CA LYS A 113 -15.81 -2.62 -11.24
C LYS A 113 -15.83 -2.13 -9.78
N ARG A 114 -14.88 -2.57 -8.94
CA ARG A 114 -14.77 -2.13 -7.53
C ARG A 114 -14.00 -0.81 -7.40
N LEU A 115 -13.08 -0.52 -8.32
CA LEU A 115 -12.34 0.75 -8.39
C LEU A 115 -13.19 1.83 -9.05
N ASP A 116 -13.97 1.48 -10.06
CA ASP A 116 -14.90 2.39 -10.73
C ASP A 116 -16.09 2.75 -9.83
N ALA A 117 -16.41 1.86 -8.88
CA ALA A 117 -17.38 2.15 -7.81
C ALA A 117 -16.84 3.11 -6.74
N LEU A 118 -15.54 3.47 -6.79
CA LEU A 118 -15.03 4.61 -6.05
C LEU A 118 -15.44 5.87 -6.83
N ASP A 119 -16.59 6.41 -6.48
CA ASP A 119 -17.09 7.71 -6.93
C ASP A 119 -16.10 8.82 -6.59
N GLU A 120 -16.04 9.87 -7.42
CA GLU A 120 -15.24 11.09 -7.23
C GLU A 120 -15.51 11.75 -5.87
N GLN A 121 -16.67 11.49 -5.27
CA GLN A 121 -17.03 11.99 -3.95
C GLN A 121 -16.25 11.33 -2.80
N ILE A 122 -15.65 10.15 -3.00
CA ILE A 122 -14.92 9.44 -1.95
C ILE A 122 -13.57 10.11 -1.73
N LYS A 123 -13.41 10.80 -0.61
CA LYS A 123 -12.15 11.50 -0.25
C LYS A 123 -11.27 10.74 0.73
N SER A 124 -11.75 9.61 1.26
CA SER A 124 -11.05 8.82 2.28
C SER A 124 -11.44 7.35 2.22
N LEU A 125 -10.45 6.48 2.42
CA LEU A 125 -10.62 5.04 2.63
C LEU A 125 -10.39 4.72 4.11
N ARG A 126 -11.23 3.89 4.72
CA ARG A 126 -10.98 3.34 6.05
C ARG A 126 -10.31 1.98 5.94
N VAL A 127 -9.05 1.92 6.35
CA VAL A 127 -8.24 0.69 6.31
C VAL A 127 -8.53 -0.14 7.54
N VAL A 128 -8.98 -1.38 7.34
CA VAL A 128 -9.50 -2.25 8.42
C VAL A 128 -8.94 -3.67 8.34
N PRO A 129 -8.83 -4.39 9.47
CA PRO A 129 -8.44 -5.79 9.45
C PRO A 129 -9.54 -6.67 8.86
N MET A 130 -9.14 -7.67 8.12
CA MET A 130 -10.02 -8.61 7.43
C MET A 130 -9.56 -10.04 7.70
N ASP A 131 -10.51 -10.94 7.93
CA ASP A 131 -10.21 -12.36 8.09
C ASP A 131 -9.95 -13.07 6.74
N ARG A 132 -9.68 -14.37 6.80
CA ARG A 132 -9.38 -15.18 5.60
C ARG A 132 -10.58 -15.32 4.65
N ALA A 133 -11.80 -15.08 5.12
CA ALA A 133 -13.01 -15.13 4.31
C ALA A 133 -13.30 -13.78 3.62
N GLY A 134 -12.47 -12.76 3.86
CA GLY A 134 -12.70 -11.43 3.32
C GLY A 134 -13.66 -10.59 4.16
N ILE A 135 -13.93 -10.99 5.41
CA ILE A 135 -14.93 -10.37 6.27
C ILE A 135 -14.23 -9.51 7.33
N THR A 136 -14.72 -8.29 7.52
CA THR A 136 -14.34 -7.40 8.63
C THR A 136 -15.41 -7.49 9.71
N ARG A 137 -15.02 -7.81 10.95
CA ARG A 137 -15.95 -7.82 12.08
C ARG A 137 -16.20 -6.39 12.57
N GLU A 138 -17.32 -6.16 13.24
CA GLU A 138 -17.67 -4.83 13.73
C GLU A 138 -16.62 -4.26 14.72
N SER A 139 -16.07 -5.12 15.58
CA SER A 139 -14.95 -4.76 16.47
C SER A 139 -13.63 -4.46 15.74
N ASP A 140 -13.44 -5.03 14.55
CA ASP A 140 -12.28 -4.75 13.69
C ASP A 140 -12.41 -3.38 13.00
N LEU A 141 -13.64 -2.91 12.73
CA LEU A 141 -13.89 -1.58 12.15
C LEU A 141 -13.39 -0.45 13.07
N LEU A 142 -13.50 -0.63 14.39
CA LEU A 142 -13.05 0.33 15.39
C LEU A 142 -11.53 0.50 15.41
N GLN A 143 -10.79 -0.55 15.05
CA GLN A 143 -9.33 -0.54 15.00
C GLN A 143 -8.77 0.14 13.74
N GLY A 144 -9.66 0.39 12.76
CA GLY A 144 -9.33 1.00 11.48
C GLY A 144 -8.77 2.41 11.55
N PHE A 145 -7.95 2.77 10.55
CA PHE A 145 -7.45 4.13 10.35
C PHE A 145 -7.92 4.68 9.01
N ASN A 146 -8.00 6.00 8.89
CA ASN A 146 -8.40 6.65 7.64
C ASN A 146 -7.16 6.99 6.82
N LEU A 147 -7.25 6.73 5.52
CA LEU A 147 -6.25 7.09 4.52
C LEU A 147 -6.91 8.00 3.50
N LYS A 148 -6.32 9.18 3.26
CA LYS A 148 -6.81 10.12 2.24
C LYS A 148 -6.85 9.42 0.89
N PHE A 149 -7.94 9.56 0.15
CA PHE A 149 -8.06 9.09 -1.23
C PHE A 149 -7.90 10.26 -2.19
N VAL A 150 -7.15 10.05 -3.27
CA VAL A 150 -6.97 11.02 -4.35
C VAL A 150 -7.10 10.32 -5.70
N GLU A 151 -7.57 11.04 -6.69
CA GLU A 151 -7.47 10.63 -8.09
C GLU A 151 -6.32 11.42 -8.73
N LEU A 152 -5.48 10.74 -9.49
CA LEU A 152 -4.29 11.31 -10.14
C LEU A 152 -4.30 10.92 -11.62
N GLU A 153 -3.81 11.80 -12.48
CA GLU A 153 -3.52 11.42 -13.87
C GLU A 153 -2.25 10.59 -13.96
N ARG A 154 -1.22 10.92 -13.16
CA ARG A 154 0.09 10.26 -13.13
C ARG A 154 0.82 10.55 -11.80
N PHE A 155 1.84 9.76 -11.46
CA PHE A 155 2.75 10.05 -10.34
C PHE A 155 3.95 10.88 -10.80
N ARG A 156 4.36 11.87 -10.01
CA ARG A 156 5.52 12.73 -10.34
C ARG A 156 6.84 11.97 -10.48
N TRP A 157 7.04 10.91 -9.69
CA TRP A 157 8.25 10.10 -9.73
C TRP A 157 8.28 9.12 -10.91
N GLU A 158 7.22 9.06 -11.72
CA GLU A 158 7.23 8.36 -13.00
C GLU A 158 7.74 9.29 -14.13
N ASP A 159 7.83 10.60 -13.89
CA ASP A 159 8.31 11.59 -14.88
C ASP A 159 9.85 11.74 -14.88
N ASP A 160 10.53 11.34 -13.79
CA ASP A 160 12.00 11.48 -13.65
C ASP A 160 12.81 10.54 -14.59
N ASP A 161 12.14 9.68 -15.37
CA ASP A 161 12.77 8.81 -16.38
C ASP A 161 12.94 9.48 -17.77
N GLU A 162 12.39 10.68 -18.02
CA GLU A 162 12.39 11.30 -19.37
C GLU A 162 13.43 12.41 -19.64
N ASN A 163 14.25 12.88 -18.69
CA ASN A 163 15.13 14.05 -18.94
C ASN A 163 16.57 13.97 -18.41
N HIS A 164 17.26 12.85 -18.58
CA HIS A 164 18.72 12.80 -18.46
C HIS A 164 19.39 12.02 -19.60
N PHE A 165 19.22 12.55 -20.82
CA PHE A 165 20.17 12.37 -21.91
C PHE A 165 20.35 13.71 -22.62
N ASP A 166 21.29 14.51 -22.13
CA ASP A 166 22.01 15.53 -22.90
C ASP A 166 23.49 15.46 -22.51
#